data_AF-A0A7W0Y7K4-F1
#
_entry.id   AF-A0A7W0Y7K4-F1
#
_cell.length_a   1.000
_cell.length_b   1.000
_cell.length_c   1.000
_cell.angle_alpha   90.00
_cell.angle_beta   90.00
_cell.angle_gamma   90.00
#
_symmetry.space_group_name_H-M   'P 1'
#
loop_
_entity.id
_entity.type
_entity.pdbx_description
1 polymer ?
#
loop_
_entity_poly.entity_id
_entity_poly.type
_entity_poly.pdbx_seq_one_letter_code
_entity_poly.pdbx_strand_id
1 'polypeptide(L)'
;VRTYDAAGRLAQACGHRIALAALQPKVVASAGAAIRCLRGLGREQDAQLIARALPDDATRATAEKLATVAPIGARATGDLVVAAHWDAGADLDLTIVTPDGSRVSWMGGRTDAVVTDATSAEREQLAIKAIKRGNYLVEIGRGKSSTAVARGAVRGTLDVTLLGQRRTMQFELTGARAVVGHLGVTLQEQMVDENGTPVYRNYGEPGWDQGRPRPRPRPTRRTPQID
;
A
#
# COMPACT_ATOMS: atom_id res chain seq x y z
N VAL A 1 -10.54 1.51 -9.82
CA VAL A 1 -9.59 2.58 -10.27
C VAL A 1 -8.24 2.50 -9.58
N ARG A 2 -8.16 2.60 -8.24
CA ARG A 2 -6.90 2.81 -7.49
C ARG A 2 -5.78 1.80 -7.79
N THR A 3 -6.12 0.51 -7.93
CA THR A 3 -5.15 -0.53 -8.27
C THR A 3 -4.51 -0.32 -9.64
N TYR A 4 -5.25 0.19 -10.63
CA TYR A 4 -4.67 0.49 -11.95
C TYR A 4 -3.79 1.73 -11.93
N ASP A 5 -4.14 2.75 -11.14
CA ASP A 5 -3.27 3.92 -10.96
C ASP A 5 -1.97 3.52 -10.26
N ALA A 6 -2.07 2.75 -9.18
CA ALA A 6 -0.91 2.25 -8.45
C ALA A 6 0.01 1.43 -9.37
N ALA A 7 -0.57 0.59 -10.24
CA ALA A 7 0.14 -0.22 -11.22
C ALA A 7 0.62 0.56 -12.47
N GLY A 8 0.52 1.89 -12.52
CA GLY A 8 0.92 2.70 -13.68
C GLY A 8 0.10 2.43 -14.95
N ARG A 9 -1.02 1.71 -14.84
CA ARG A 9 -1.90 1.32 -15.95
C ARG A 9 -2.94 2.39 -16.23
N LEU A 10 -2.47 3.56 -16.65
CA LEU A 10 -3.30 4.76 -16.82
C LEU A 10 -4.48 4.53 -17.78
N ALA A 11 -4.28 3.83 -18.88
CA ALA A 11 -5.36 3.55 -19.84
C ALA A 11 -6.51 2.74 -19.20
N GLN A 12 -6.19 1.67 -18.48
CA GLN A 12 -7.18 0.86 -17.75
C GLN A 12 -7.83 1.66 -16.61
N ALA A 13 -7.05 2.50 -15.91
CA ALA A 13 -7.57 3.37 -14.87
C ALA A 13 -8.58 4.39 -15.44
N CYS A 14 -8.28 5.00 -16.60
CA CYS A 14 -9.20 5.89 -17.31
C CYS A 14 -10.46 5.16 -17.78
N GLY A 15 -10.32 3.97 -18.37
CA GLY A 15 -11.47 3.14 -18.76
C GLY A 15 -12.44 2.88 -17.59
N HIS A 16 -11.90 2.55 -16.42
CA HIS A 16 -12.71 2.35 -15.22
C HIS A 16 -13.37 3.65 -14.73
N ARG A 17 -12.68 4.80 -14.78
CA ARG A 17 -13.28 6.11 -14.41
C ARG A 17 -14.45 6.47 -15.34
N ILE A 18 -14.30 6.22 -16.64
CA ILE A 18 -15.35 6.45 -17.64
C ILE A 18 -16.57 5.58 -17.33
N ALA A 19 -16.36 4.29 -17.04
CA ALA A 19 -17.43 3.39 -16.66
C ALA A 19 -18.15 3.86 -15.38
N LEU A 20 -17.40 4.30 -14.35
CA LEU A 20 -18.00 4.85 -13.13
C LEU A 20 -18.81 6.12 -13.39
N ALA A 21 -18.30 7.04 -14.22
CA ALA A 21 -19.02 8.25 -14.60
C ALA A 21 -20.35 7.91 -15.32
N ALA A 22 -20.34 6.90 -16.19
CA ALA A 22 -21.54 6.43 -16.89
C ALA A 22 -22.55 5.75 -15.96
N LEU A 23 -22.09 4.92 -15.02
CA LEU A 23 -22.95 4.20 -14.06
C LEU A 23 -23.48 5.09 -12.93
N GLN A 24 -22.79 6.20 -12.63
CA GLN A 24 -23.09 7.09 -11.51
C GLN A 24 -23.22 8.56 -11.96
N PRO A 25 -24.18 8.90 -12.83
CA PRO A 25 -24.28 10.25 -13.42
C PRO A 25 -24.56 11.35 -12.39
N LYS A 26 -25.06 10.99 -11.20
CA LYS A 26 -25.30 11.91 -10.08
C LYS A 26 -24.04 12.20 -9.24
N VAL A 27 -22.97 11.43 -9.41
CA VAL A 27 -21.72 11.60 -8.66
C VAL A 27 -20.76 12.45 -9.48
N VAL A 28 -20.90 13.77 -9.36
CA VAL A 28 -20.16 14.77 -10.16
C VAL A 28 -18.63 14.57 -10.12
N ALA A 29 -18.11 14.11 -8.98
CA ALA A 29 -16.70 13.79 -8.81
C ALA A 29 -16.21 12.65 -9.73
N SER A 30 -17.05 11.66 -10.01
CA SER A 30 -16.73 10.57 -10.94
C SER A 30 -16.58 11.09 -12.38
N ALA A 31 -17.48 11.98 -12.81
CA ALA A 31 -17.41 12.62 -14.11
C ALA A 31 -16.17 13.54 -14.25
N GLY A 32 -15.91 14.39 -13.26
CA GLY A 32 -14.71 15.25 -13.27
C GLY A 32 -13.40 14.43 -13.32
N ALA A 33 -13.34 13.30 -12.60
CA ALA A 33 -12.20 12.40 -12.65
C ALA A 33 -12.03 11.74 -14.04
N ALA A 34 -13.13 11.33 -14.69
CA ALA A 34 -13.10 10.76 -16.04
C ALA A 34 -12.66 11.78 -17.09
N ILE A 35 -13.23 13.00 -17.06
CA ILE A 35 -12.87 14.11 -17.95
C ILE A 35 -11.37 14.39 -17.84
N ARG A 36 -10.84 14.59 -16.64
CA ARG A 36 -9.40 14.82 -16.42
C ARG A 36 -8.54 13.70 -16.99
N CYS A 37 -8.95 12.45 -16.78
CA CYS A 37 -8.21 11.29 -17.28
C CYS A 37 -8.13 11.29 -18.82
N LEU A 38 -9.26 11.54 -19.48
CA LEU A 38 -9.34 11.62 -20.93
C LEU A 38 -8.47 12.75 -21.48
N ARG A 39 -8.53 13.95 -20.88
CA ARG A 39 -7.66 15.08 -21.24
C ARG A 39 -6.18 14.76 -21.08
N GLY A 40 -5.80 14.13 -19.96
CA GLY A 40 -4.43 13.69 -19.72
C GLY A 40 -3.91 12.66 -20.73
N LEU A 41 -4.81 11.93 -21.40
CA LEU A 41 -4.50 11.01 -22.50
C LEU A 41 -4.62 11.66 -23.89
N GLY A 42 -4.90 12.98 -23.98
CA GLY A 42 -5.13 13.69 -25.25
C GLY A 42 -6.48 13.41 -25.92
N ARG A 43 -7.43 12.79 -25.21
CA ARG A 43 -8.76 12.41 -25.72
C ARG A 43 -9.82 13.47 -25.43
N GLU A 44 -9.60 14.70 -25.90
CA GLU A 44 -10.47 15.85 -25.60
C GLU A 44 -11.92 15.68 -26.08
N GLN A 45 -12.13 15.06 -27.26
CA GLN A 45 -13.48 14.84 -27.79
C GLN A 45 -14.30 13.92 -26.87
N ASP A 46 -13.70 12.84 -26.38
CA ASP A 46 -14.36 11.93 -25.45
C ASP A 46 -14.65 12.61 -24.11
N ALA A 47 -13.74 13.48 -23.64
CA ALA A 47 -13.96 14.25 -22.43
C ALA A 47 -15.18 15.17 -22.56
N GLN A 48 -15.39 15.77 -23.73
CA GLN A 48 -16.60 16.56 -24.01
C GLN A 48 -17.87 15.71 -24.03
N LEU A 49 -17.82 14.47 -24.52
CA LEU A 49 -18.96 13.56 -24.49
C LEU A 49 -19.41 13.28 -23.04
N ILE A 50 -18.47 13.03 -22.14
CA ILE A 50 -18.77 12.86 -20.71
C ILE A 50 -19.38 14.12 -20.12
N ALA A 51 -18.84 15.30 -20.43
CA ALA A 51 -19.38 16.58 -19.93
C ALA A 51 -20.81 16.85 -20.42
N ARG A 52 -21.11 16.54 -21.69
CA ARG A 52 -22.44 16.73 -22.29
C ARG A 52 -23.49 15.73 -21.79
N ALA A 53 -23.05 14.57 -21.30
CA ALA A 53 -23.94 13.55 -20.73
C ALA A 53 -24.43 13.90 -19.31
N LEU A 54 -23.92 14.97 -18.69
CA LEU A 54 -24.36 15.44 -17.38
C LEU A 54 -25.73 16.14 -17.47
N PRO A 55 -26.57 16.02 -16.42
CA PRO A 55 -27.98 16.38 -16.48
C PRO A 55 -28.26 17.88 -16.66
N ASP A 56 -27.34 18.73 -16.20
CA ASP A 56 -27.51 20.18 -16.20
C ASP A 56 -26.17 20.92 -16.25
N ASP A 57 -26.25 22.20 -16.57
CA ASP A 57 -25.10 23.09 -16.78
C ASP A 57 -24.29 23.34 -15.50
N ALA A 58 -24.95 23.39 -14.34
CA ALA A 58 -24.29 23.61 -13.05
C ALA A 58 -23.45 22.39 -12.65
N THR A 59 -23.99 21.19 -12.85
CA THR A 59 -23.31 19.91 -12.67
C THR A 59 -22.12 19.79 -13.63
N ARG A 60 -22.31 20.18 -14.91
CA ARG A 60 -21.23 20.21 -15.91
C ARG A 60 -20.10 21.15 -15.52
N ALA A 61 -20.42 22.41 -15.17
CA ALA A 61 -19.42 23.38 -14.73
C ALA A 61 -18.64 22.91 -13.50
N THR A 62 -19.33 22.24 -12.55
CA THR A 62 -18.69 21.65 -11.37
C THR A 62 -17.75 20.50 -11.74
N ALA A 63 -18.17 19.58 -12.62
CA ALA A 63 -17.32 18.49 -13.09
C ALA A 63 -16.09 18.99 -13.85
N GLU A 64 -16.25 20.00 -14.70
CA GLU A 64 -15.16 20.64 -15.43
C GLU A 64 -14.16 21.33 -14.50
N LYS A 65 -14.64 22.02 -13.46
CA LYS A 65 -13.78 22.60 -12.41
C LYS A 65 -13.02 21.51 -11.66
N LEU A 66 -13.66 20.39 -11.30
CA LEU A 66 -12.97 19.27 -10.66
C LEU A 66 -11.93 18.62 -11.57
N ALA A 67 -12.13 18.69 -12.89
CA ALA A 67 -11.19 18.13 -13.86
C ALA A 67 -9.89 18.94 -14.01
N THR A 68 -9.87 20.22 -13.64
CA THR A 68 -8.65 21.05 -13.67
C THR A 68 -7.80 20.91 -12.41
N VAL A 69 -8.39 20.41 -11.32
CA VAL A 69 -7.64 20.15 -10.08
C VAL A 69 -6.71 18.97 -10.32
N ALA A 70 -5.40 19.19 -10.16
CA ALA A 70 -4.41 18.11 -10.19
C ALA A 70 -4.81 17.05 -9.15
N PRO A 71 -4.72 15.75 -9.48
CA PRO A 71 -4.95 14.72 -8.48
C PRO A 71 -3.97 14.92 -7.33
N ILE A 72 -4.49 15.19 -6.12
CA ILE A 72 -3.66 15.06 -4.93
C ILE A 72 -3.38 13.56 -4.81
N GLY A 73 -2.11 13.18 -5.00
CA GLY A 73 -1.67 11.81 -4.77
C GLY A 73 -2.16 11.36 -3.40
N ALA A 74 -2.83 10.21 -3.34
CA ALA A 74 -3.33 9.69 -2.07
C ALA A 74 -2.14 9.60 -1.12
N ARG A 75 -2.18 10.26 0.03
CA ARG A 75 -1.15 10.07 1.04
C ARG A 75 -1.42 8.73 1.73
N ALA A 76 -0.44 7.85 1.78
CA ALA A 76 -0.54 6.64 2.57
C ALA A 76 -0.50 7.02 4.07
N THR A 77 -1.67 7.01 4.71
CA THR A 77 -1.86 7.33 6.12
C THR A 77 -2.71 6.26 6.79
N GLY A 78 -2.50 6.03 8.09
CA GLY A 78 -3.23 5.03 8.86
C GLY A 78 -2.55 4.67 10.17
N ASP A 79 -3.13 3.70 10.88
CA ASP A 79 -2.56 3.13 12.11
C ASP A 79 -1.26 2.39 11.84
N LEU A 80 -1.13 1.73 10.69
CA LEU A 80 0.11 1.11 10.24
C LEU A 80 0.48 1.70 8.87
N VAL A 81 1.67 2.28 8.78
CA VAL A 81 2.25 2.81 7.55
C VAL A 81 3.64 2.22 7.39
N VAL A 82 3.92 1.62 6.25
CA VAL A 82 5.23 1.08 5.89
C VAL A 82 5.68 1.81 4.63
N ALA A 83 6.75 2.59 4.72
CA ALA A 83 7.43 3.19 3.59
C ALA A 83 8.75 2.47 3.38
N ALA A 84 8.95 1.86 2.22
CA ALA A 84 10.20 1.22 1.86
C ALA A 84 10.93 2.01 0.79
N HIS A 85 12.24 2.01 0.90
CA HIS A 85 13.16 2.54 -0.09
C HIS A 85 14.25 1.51 -0.34
N TRP A 86 14.72 1.38 -1.58
CA TRP A 86 15.77 0.42 -1.91
C TRP A 86 16.67 0.91 -3.04
N ASP A 87 17.85 0.31 -3.04
CA ASP A 87 18.88 0.58 -4.03
C ASP A 87 18.61 -0.23 -5.31
N ALA A 88 19.19 0.23 -6.40
CA ALA A 88 19.31 -0.53 -7.64
C ALA A 88 17.99 -0.87 -8.36
N GLY A 89 17.17 0.14 -8.67
CA GLY A 89 16.20 0.14 -9.78
C GLY A 89 15.38 -1.15 -9.97
N ALA A 90 15.06 -1.84 -8.88
CA ALA A 90 14.46 -3.16 -8.90
C ALA A 90 12.96 -3.01 -8.70
N ASP A 91 12.19 -3.80 -9.45
CA ASP A 91 10.76 -3.93 -9.23
C ASP A 91 10.54 -4.78 -7.97
N LEU A 92 10.38 -4.11 -6.82
CA LEU A 92 10.06 -4.71 -5.54
C LEU A 92 8.67 -4.27 -5.08
N ASP A 93 7.98 -5.20 -4.42
CA ASP A 93 6.63 -5.02 -3.90
C ASP A 93 6.61 -5.23 -2.37
N LEU A 94 5.89 -4.35 -1.66
CA LEU A 94 5.55 -4.47 -0.26
C LEU A 94 4.29 -5.32 -0.07
N THR A 95 4.33 -6.18 0.95
CA THR A 95 3.15 -6.88 1.43
C THR A 95 3.10 -6.87 2.95
N ILE A 96 1.93 -6.56 3.51
CA ILE A 96 1.64 -6.78 4.93
C ILE A 96 0.80 -8.04 5.06
N VAL A 97 1.26 -9.00 5.85
CA VAL A 97 0.45 -10.15 6.28
C VAL A 97 -0.20 -9.79 7.61
N THR A 98 -1.53 -9.83 7.67
CA THR A 98 -2.26 -9.45 8.89
C THR A 98 -2.45 -10.66 9.84
N PRO A 99 -2.93 -10.45 11.09
CA PRO A 99 -3.07 -11.52 12.07
C PRO A 99 -3.98 -12.68 11.66
N ASP A 100 -4.94 -12.44 10.74
CA ASP A 100 -5.81 -13.47 10.19
C ASP A 100 -5.18 -14.23 9.00
N GLY A 101 -3.93 -13.91 8.65
CA GLY A 101 -3.21 -14.50 7.51
C GLY A 101 -3.50 -13.84 6.16
N SER A 102 -4.41 -12.87 6.09
CA SER A 102 -4.66 -12.13 4.85
C SER A 102 -3.43 -11.31 4.42
N ARG A 103 -3.22 -11.22 3.11
CA ARG A 103 -2.10 -10.48 2.51
C ARG A 103 -2.60 -9.19 1.88
N VAL A 104 -2.00 -8.09 2.27
CA VAL A 104 -2.35 -6.73 1.84
C VAL A 104 -1.20 -6.17 1.02
N SER A 105 -1.46 -5.74 -0.21
CA SER A 105 -0.49 -5.18 -1.15
C SER A 105 -1.18 -4.21 -2.10
N TRP A 106 -0.45 -3.61 -3.04
CA TRP A 106 -1.07 -2.80 -4.10
C TRP A 106 -2.09 -3.59 -4.93
N MET A 107 -1.93 -4.91 -5.04
CA MET A 107 -2.86 -5.80 -5.75
C MET A 107 -4.18 -6.00 -5.01
N GLY A 108 -4.28 -5.58 -3.74
CA GLY A 108 -5.49 -5.67 -2.92
C GLY A 108 -5.27 -6.38 -1.59
N GLY A 109 -6.34 -6.97 -1.06
CA GLY A 109 -6.37 -7.67 0.23
C GLY A 109 -7.26 -7.00 1.27
N ARG A 110 -7.35 -5.67 1.25
CA ARG A 110 -8.22 -4.87 2.14
C ARG A 110 -8.71 -3.60 1.47
N THR A 111 -9.90 -3.15 1.84
CA THR A 111 -10.54 -1.91 1.32
C THR A 111 -10.05 -0.64 2.02
N ASP A 112 -9.52 -0.77 3.23
CA ASP A 112 -8.96 0.32 4.03
C ASP A 112 -7.44 0.46 3.88
N ALA A 113 -6.86 -0.26 2.91
CA ALA A 113 -5.46 -0.12 2.55
C ALA A 113 -5.25 0.98 1.48
N VAL A 114 -4.13 1.68 1.60
CA VAL A 114 -3.69 2.71 0.64
C VAL A 114 -2.26 2.39 0.24
N VAL A 115 -1.99 2.39 -1.06
CA VAL A 115 -0.65 2.20 -1.60
C VAL A 115 -0.26 3.35 -2.51
N THR A 116 0.99 3.78 -2.42
CA THR A 116 1.60 4.77 -3.30
C THR A 116 2.91 4.24 -3.85
N ASP A 117 3.30 4.76 -5.02
CA ASP A 117 4.55 4.41 -5.70
C ASP A 117 4.70 2.90 -6.03
N ALA A 118 3.61 2.14 -6.21
CA ALA A 118 3.66 0.69 -6.48
C ALA A 118 4.30 0.28 -7.83
N THR A 119 4.73 1.24 -8.65
CA THR A 119 5.52 1.01 -9.88
C THR A 119 6.88 1.69 -9.86
N SER A 120 7.22 2.32 -8.75
CA SER A 120 8.52 2.97 -8.60
C SER A 120 9.59 1.90 -8.46
N ALA A 121 10.74 2.18 -9.07
CA ALA A 121 11.88 1.26 -9.08
C ALA A 121 12.75 1.36 -7.81
N GLU A 122 12.42 2.27 -6.88
CA GLU A 122 13.26 2.61 -5.72
C GLU A 122 12.49 2.76 -4.41
N ARG A 123 11.15 2.78 -4.45
CA ARG A 123 10.33 2.99 -3.25
C ARG A 123 8.91 2.49 -3.43
N GLU A 124 8.26 2.11 -2.34
CA GLU A 124 6.81 1.89 -2.27
C GLU A 124 6.35 2.23 -0.86
N GLN A 125 5.10 2.67 -0.71
CA GLN A 125 4.51 2.89 0.60
C GLN A 125 3.13 2.26 0.69
N LEU A 126 2.90 1.48 1.74
CA LEU A 126 1.65 0.78 2.03
C LEU A 126 1.16 1.17 3.43
N ALA A 127 -0.09 1.61 3.52
CA ALA A 127 -0.76 1.93 4.78
C ALA A 127 -2.04 1.11 4.96
N ILE A 128 -2.34 0.74 6.20
CA ILE A 128 -3.62 0.18 6.65
C ILE A 128 -4.24 1.17 7.62
N LYS A 129 -5.44 1.67 7.29
CA LYS A 129 -6.09 2.71 8.09
C LYS A 129 -6.42 2.25 9.50
N ALA A 130 -6.97 1.04 9.66
CA ALA A 130 -7.40 0.50 10.94
C ALA A 130 -6.82 -0.90 11.17
N ILE A 131 -6.02 -1.06 12.22
CA ILE A 131 -5.41 -2.35 12.57
C ILE A 131 -6.12 -3.03 13.73
N LYS A 132 -6.08 -4.36 13.74
CA LYS A 132 -6.53 -5.21 14.84
C LYS A 132 -5.35 -5.64 15.72
N ARG A 133 -5.62 -6.05 16.96
CA ARG A 133 -4.65 -6.75 17.81
C ARG A 133 -4.11 -7.99 17.08
N GLY A 134 -2.82 -8.27 17.27
CA GLY A 134 -2.18 -9.48 16.78
C GLY A 134 -0.82 -9.22 16.13
N ASN A 135 -0.31 -10.23 15.45
CA ASN A 135 0.99 -10.19 14.80
C ASN A 135 0.83 -9.91 13.31
N TYR A 136 1.55 -8.91 12.82
CA TYR A 136 1.67 -8.57 11.42
C TYR A 136 3.07 -8.92 10.93
N LEU A 137 3.19 -9.31 9.67
CA LEU A 137 4.46 -9.50 9.00
C LEU A 137 4.59 -8.45 7.90
N VAL A 138 5.76 -7.85 7.78
CA VAL A 138 6.13 -7.02 6.64
C VAL A 138 7.04 -7.86 5.74
N GLU A 139 6.64 -7.98 4.48
CA GLU A 139 7.38 -8.72 3.46
C GLU A 139 7.75 -7.80 2.31
N ILE A 140 8.90 -8.09 1.71
CA ILE A 140 9.33 -7.52 0.43
C ILE A 140 9.47 -8.66 -0.57
N GLY A 141 8.88 -8.50 -1.75
CA GLY A 141 8.96 -9.43 -2.86
C GLY A 141 9.53 -8.80 -4.12
N ARG A 142 10.08 -9.61 -5.02
CA ARG A 142 10.44 -9.20 -6.39
C ARG A 142 9.22 -9.33 -7.29
N GLY A 143 8.96 -8.30 -8.11
CA GLY A 143 7.96 -8.34 -9.17
C GLY A 143 8.25 -9.45 -10.20
N LYS A 144 7.23 -9.88 -10.94
CA LYS A 144 7.34 -11.02 -11.88
C LYS A 144 8.42 -10.81 -12.95
N SER A 145 8.61 -9.58 -13.41
CA SER A 145 9.60 -9.21 -14.44
C SER A 145 11.04 -9.20 -13.93
N SER A 146 11.27 -9.03 -12.62
CA SER A 146 12.62 -8.92 -12.04
C SER A 146 13.25 -10.27 -11.69
N THR A 147 12.50 -11.37 -11.80
CA THR A 147 12.98 -12.74 -11.49
C THR A 147 14.00 -13.28 -12.49
N ALA A 148 14.04 -12.78 -13.73
CA ALA A 148 14.94 -13.27 -14.77
C ALA A 148 16.32 -12.55 -14.82
N VAL A 149 16.43 -11.35 -14.24
CA VAL A 149 17.63 -10.49 -14.40
C VAL A 149 18.29 -10.07 -13.07
N ALA A 150 17.58 -10.07 -11.93
CA ALA A 150 18.16 -9.57 -10.68
C ALA A 150 18.79 -10.69 -9.82
N ARG A 151 19.96 -11.20 -10.22
CA ARG A 151 20.77 -12.14 -9.39
C ARG A 151 21.52 -11.45 -8.23
N GLY A 152 21.50 -10.11 -8.17
CA GLY A 152 22.16 -9.34 -7.12
C GLY A 152 21.29 -9.18 -5.88
N ALA A 153 21.94 -9.18 -4.71
CA ALA A 153 21.31 -8.76 -3.47
C ALA A 153 20.83 -7.30 -3.60
N VAL A 154 19.56 -7.04 -3.30
CA VAL A 154 19.02 -5.67 -3.22
C VAL A 154 18.97 -5.27 -1.75
N ARG A 155 19.42 -4.05 -1.44
CA ARG A 155 19.42 -3.51 -0.07
C ARG A 155 18.50 -2.32 0.01
N GLY A 156 18.00 -2.04 1.21
CA GLY A 156 17.14 -0.90 1.43
C GLY A 156 16.72 -0.72 2.87
N THR A 157 15.81 0.23 3.07
CA THR A 157 15.24 0.62 4.35
C THR A 157 13.72 0.49 4.34
N LEU A 158 13.16 0.20 5.52
CA LEU A 158 11.74 0.34 5.80
C LEU A 158 11.56 1.31 6.97
N ASP A 159 10.84 2.39 6.74
CA ASP A 159 10.28 3.25 7.77
C ASP A 159 8.87 2.77 8.10
N VAL A 160 8.69 2.24 9.29
CA VAL A 160 7.40 1.74 9.75
C VAL A 160 6.87 2.64 10.85
N THR A 161 5.67 3.17 10.66
CA THR A 161 4.89 3.85 11.69
C THR A 161 3.75 2.94 12.12
N LEU A 162 3.70 2.59 13.39
CA LEU A 162 2.67 1.75 13.99
C LEU A 162 2.09 2.48 15.22
N LEU A 163 0.80 2.81 15.16
CA LEU A 163 0.08 3.56 16.19
C LEU A 163 0.81 4.85 16.59
N GLY A 164 1.32 5.57 15.58
CA GLY A 164 2.08 6.81 15.74
C GLY A 164 3.56 6.64 16.11
N GLN A 165 4.00 5.45 16.51
CA GLN A 165 5.42 5.19 16.79
C GLN A 165 6.17 4.81 15.52
N ARG A 166 7.28 5.50 15.23
CA ARG A 166 8.11 5.25 14.04
C ARG A 166 9.34 4.43 14.38
N ARG A 167 9.67 3.46 13.52
CA ARG A 167 10.89 2.66 13.59
C ARG A 167 11.43 2.41 12.19
N THR A 168 12.75 2.50 12.03
CA THR A 168 13.45 2.20 10.77
C THR A 168 14.08 0.81 10.86
N MET A 169 13.97 0.03 9.79
CA MET A 169 14.55 -1.30 9.65
C MET A 169 15.37 -1.37 8.36
N GLN A 170 16.50 -2.07 8.40
CA GLN A 170 17.32 -2.33 7.21
C GLN A 170 16.96 -3.70 6.65
N PHE A 171 17.05 -3.88 5.33
CA PHE A 171 16.85 -5.19 4.71
C PHE A 171 17.86 -5.48 3.60
N GLU A 172 18.07 -6.77 3.36
CA GLU A 172 18.75 -7.29 2.18
C GLU A 172 17.93 -8.43 1.58
N LEU A 173 17.62 -8.35 0.29
CA LEU A 173 16.83 -9.31 -0.47
C LEU A 173 17.70 -10.02 -1.51
N THR A 174 18.05 -11.27 -1.21
CA THR A 174 18.83 -12.14 -2.12
C THR A 174 17.95 -13.07 -2.97
N GLY A 175 16.72 -13.33 -2.53
CA GLY A 175 15.78 -14.23 -3.21
C GLY A 175 14.59 -13.51 -3.84
N ALA A 176 13.53 -14.27 -4.10
CA ALA A 176 12.28 -13.73 -4.65
C ALA A 176 11.43 -12.99 -3.59
N ARG A 177 11.57 -13.33 -2.31
CA ARG A 177 10.82 -12.74 -1.20
C ARG A 177 11.56 -12.90 0.12
N ALA A 178 11.38 -11.96 1.04
CA ALA A 178 11.81 -12.07 2.43
C ALA A 178 10.79 -11.41 3.38
N VAL A 179 10.67 -11.95 4.59
CA VAL A 179 10.04 -11.25 5.72
C VAL A 179 11.10 -10.33 6.31
N VAL A 180 10.80 -9.04 6.39
CA VAL A 180 11.75 -8.00 6.81
C VAL A 180 11.40 -7.39 8.17
N GLY A 181 10.19 -7.64 8.67
CA GLY A 181 9.79 -7.19 10.01
C GLY A 181 8.60 -7.97 10.55
N HIS A 182 8.60 -8.17 11.87
CA HIS A 182 7.48 -8.67 12.64
C HIS A 182 6.97 -7.53 13.54
N LEU A 183 5.69 -7.24 13.43
CA LEU A 183 5.04 -6.17 14.18
C LEU A 183 3.97 -6.78 15.09
N GLY A 184 4.10 -6.57 16.38
CA GLY A 184 3.09 -6.96 17.36
C GLY A 184 2.19 -5.79 17.71
N VAL A 185 0.89 -6.02 17.83
CA VAL A 185 -0.04 -5.06 18.42
C VAL A 185 -0.69 -5.72 19.61
N THR A 186 -0.38 -5.23 20.81
CA THR A 186 -1.00 -5.65 22.07
C THR A 186 -1.89 -4.55 22.62
N LEU A 187 -2.94 -4.93 23.34
CA LEU A 187 -3.77 -4.00 24.10
C LEU A 187 -3.23 -3.94 25.52
N GLN A 188 -2.94 -2.74 26.01
CA GLN A 188 -2.72 -2.49 27.42
C GLN A 188 -3.87 -1.64 27.95
N GLU A 189 -4.52 -2.16 28.99
CA GLU A 189 -5.47 -1.41 29.79
C GLU A 189 -4.69 -0.66 30.86
N GLN A 190 -4.77 0.66 30.83
CA GLN A 190 -4.19 1.51 31.86
C GLN A 190 -5.31 2.32 32.50
N MET A 191 -5.34 2.33 33.83
CA MET A 191 -6.18 3.27 34.58
C MET A 191 -5.49 4.62 34.57
N VAL A 192 -6.19 5.64 34.08
CA VAL A 192 -5.73 7.02 34.05
C VAL A 192 -6.75 7.90 34.74
N ASP A 193 -6.28 8.83 35.57
CA ASP A 193 -7.14 9.82 36.20
C ASP A 193 -7.41 10.95 35.19
N GLU A 194 -8.65 11.04 34.72
CA GLU A 194 -9.12 12.17 33.93
C GLU A 194 -10.03 13.03 34.83
N ASN A 195 -9.57 14.24 35.16
CA ASN A 195 -10.29 15.19 36.04
C ASN A 195 -10.67 14.59 37.41
N GLY A 196 -9.81 13.77 38.00
CA GLY A 196 -10.04 13.14 39.31
C GLY A 196 -11.01 11.96 39.29
N THR A 197 -11.41 11.51 38.10
CA THR A 197 -12.17 10.26 37.93
C THR A 197 -11.26 9.20 37.30
N PRO A 198 -11.08 8.02 37.92
CA PRO A 198 -10.31 6.94 37.32
C PRO A 198 -11.09 6.38 36.12
N VAL A 199 -10.48 6.46 34.94
CA VAL A 199 -11.03 5.93 33.70
C VAL A 199 -10.09 4.86 33.14
N TYR A 200 -10.64 3.74 32.69
CA TYR A 200 -9.86 2.75 31.95
C TYR A 200 -9.67 3.22 30.53
N ARG A 201 -8.41 3.40 30.11
CA ARG A 201 -8.07 3.75 28.74
C ARG A 201 -7.27 2.60 28.11
N ASN A 202 -7.68 2.27 26.90
CA ASN A 202 -7.09 1.23 26.09
C ASN A 202 -6.00 1.83 25.21
N TYR A 203 -4.75 1.41 25.41
CA TYR A 203 -3.62 1.80 24.59
C TYR A 203 -3.15 0.62 23.76
N GLY A 204 -2.93 0.83 22.47
CA GLY A 204 -2.25 -0.15 21.63
C GLY A 204 -0.74 0.04 21.77
N GLU A 205 -0.04 -0.98 22.24
CA GLU A 205 1.42 -0.97 22.29
C GLU A 205 2.01 -1.71 21.07
N PRO A 206 2.92 -1.06 20.32
CA PRO A 206 3.62 -1.71 19.23
C PRO A 206 4.82 -2.52 19.74
N GLY A 207 4.83 -3.83 19.43
CA GLY A 207 5.99 -4.70 19.55
C GLY A 207 6.73 -4.79 18.22
N TRP A 208 8.06 -4.90 18.26
CA TRP A 208 8.87 -5.01 17.04
C TRP A 208 9.92 -6.10 17.19
N ASP A 209 10.04 -6.92 16.16
CA ASP A 209 11.17 -7.83 16.00
C ASP A 209 11.64 -7.76 14.54
N GLN A 210 12.89 -7.32 14.35
CA GLN A 210 13.57 -7.43 13.06
C GLN A 210 13.97 -8.89 12.91
N GLY A 211 13.04 -9.71 12.40
CA GLY A 211 13.15 -11.15 12.32
C GLY A 211 14.56 -11.56 11.93
N ARG A 212 15.37 -11.94 12.93
CA ARG A 212 16.73 -12.39 12.66
C ARG A 212 16.59 -13.61 11.76
N PRO A 213 17.35 -13.72 10.65
CA PRO A 213 17.32 -14.91 9.84
C PRO A 213 17.55 -16.11 10.76
N ARG A 214 16.55 -17.01 10.86
CA ARG A 214 16.72 -18.21 11.67
C ARG A 214 17.98 -18.90 11.15
N PRO A 215 18.96 -19.21 12.02
CA PRO A 215 20.18 -19.87 11.59
C PRO A 215 19.78 -21.12 10.81
N ARG A 216 20.35 -21.30 9.61
CA ARG A 216 20.09 -22.49 8.79
C ARG A 216 20.33 -23.71 9.68
N PRO A 217 19.43 -24.72 9.69
CA PRO A 217 19.68 -25.94 10.43
C PRO A 217 21.05 -26.47 10.02
N ARG A 218 21.94 -26.69 11.00
CA ARG A 218 23.25 -27.29 10.73
C ARG A 218 23.00 -28.60 9.99
N PRO A 219 23.69 -28.87 8.86
CA PRO A 219 23.58 -30.17 8.22
C PRO A 219 23.94 -31.24 9.25
N THR A 220 23.01 -32.13 9.54
CA THR A 220 23.24 -33.29 10.40
C THR A 220 24.38 -34.09 9.79
N ARG A 221 25.51 -34.14 10.49
CA ARG A 221 26.66 -34.98 10.12
C ARG A 221 26.13 -36.41 10.00
N ARG A 222 26.07 -36.94 8.78
CA ARG A 222 25.82 -38.37 8.58
C ARG A 222 26.97 -39.11 9.25
N THR A 223 26.66 -39.85 10.30
CA THR A 223 27.59 -40.81 10.89
C THR A 223 27.89 -41.86 9.80
N PRO A 224 29.16 -42.15 9.48
CA PRO A 224 29.48 -43.25 8.58
C PRO A 224 29.00 -44.55 9.22
N GLN A 225 28.18 -45.29 8.48
CA GLN A 225 27.81 -46.66 8.80
C GLN A 225 29.05 -47.50 8.48
N ILE A 226 29.65 -48.09 9.52
CA ILE A 226 30.74 -49.05 9.40
C ILE A 226 30.06 -50.42 9.29
N ASP A 227 30.20 -51.06 8.15
CA ASP A 227 29.86 -52.47 7.93
C ASP A 227 31.00 -53.38 8.40
#